data_AF-A0A6Q2X105-F1
#
_entry.id   AF-A0A6Q2X105-F1
#
_cell.length_a   1.000
_cell.length_b   1.000
_cell.length_c   1.000
_cell.angle_alpha   90.00
_cell.angle_beta   90.00
_cell.angle_gamma   90.00
#
_symmetry.space_group_name_H-M   'P 1'
#
loop_
_entity.id
_entity.type
_entity.pdbx_description
1 polymer ?
#
loop_
_entity_poly.entity_id
_entity_poly.type
_entity_poly.pdbx_seq_one_letter_code
_entity_poly.pdbx_strand_id
1 'polypeptide(L)'
;MSVAGFKKQFHKATQRVSEKVGGAEGTKHDEDFTEMEKKVDTTSRAVLDIMTKTTEYLQPNPASRAKMTMINSMSKMRGQEKGLGYTQPETILGESMQKFGRELGEESNFGLALIDAGESMRELGEVKDALDMEVKQNFLDPLQTLHDKDLKEIAHHLKKLEGRRLDFDYKKKRQGKVTDDEIKQALEKFDDTKEIAELSMFNLLESDQIEQVSQLAALVQAQVEYHRQCAEILTQLQSKMEDRIRDSSNKPKKEFVPKPRQSLDFSSENHNGGIQGSRSPARSPARSPGRSPAPLDQPCCRALYDFDPENEGELGFKEGDIITLTNKIDDNWYEGMIHGNSGFFPVNYVDILVPLP
;
A
#
# COMPACT_ATOMS: atom_id res chain seq x y z
N MET A 1 -33.07 15.27 -32.82
CA MET A 1 -34.27 14.97 -31.99
C MET A 1 -35.51 15.39 -32.77
N SER A 2 -36.55 14.54 -32.83
CA SER A 2 -37.85 14.89 -33.46
C SER A 2 -38.62 15.91 -32.61
N VAL A 3 -39.49 16.72 -33.24
CA VAL A 3 -40.39 17.69 -32.58
C VAL A 3 -41.24 17.03 -31.48
N ALA A 4 -41.67 15.78 -31.69
CA ALA A 4 -42.39 15.00 -30.69
C ALA A 4 -41.53 14.65 -29.46
N GLY A 5 -40.22 14.38 -29.69
CA GLY A 5 -39.26 14.13 -28.62
C GLY A 5 -39.00 15.38 -27.76
N PHE A 6 -38.93 16.56 -28.40
CA PHE A 6 -38.74 17.83 -27.70
C PHE A 6 -39.94 18.18 -26.82
N LYS A 7 -41.17 18.04 -27.33
CA LYS A 7 -42.41 18.22 -26.54
C LYS A 7 -42.44 17.32 -25.31
N LYS A 8 -42.05 16.04 -25.45
CA LYS A 8 -42.02 15.10 -24.33
C LYS A 8 -41.01 15.49 -23.25
N GLN A 9 -39.83 16.00 -23.63
CA GLN A 9 -38.86 16.50 -22.65
C GLN A 9 -39.39 17.74 -21.91
N PHE A 10 -40.11 18.62 -22.62
CA PHE A 10 -40.75 19.79 -22.01
C PHE A 10 -41.83 19.41 -20.99
N HIS A 11 -42.66 18.40 -21.30
CA HIS A 11 -43.66 17.88 -20.36
C HIS A 11 -43.02 17.39 -19.06
N LYS A 12 -41.97 16.55 -19.17
CA LYS A 12 -41.24 16.02 -18.02
C LYS A 12 -40.61 17.13 -17.17
N ALA A 13 -39.98 18.11 -17.81
CA ALA A 13 -39.36 19.24 -17.12
C ALA A 13 -40.42 20.08 -16.38
N THR A 14 -41.54 20.38 -17.04
CA THR A 14 -42.66 21.14 -16.46
C THR A 14 -43.24 20.43 -15.24
N GLN A 15 -43.47 19.12 -15.34
CA GLN A 15 -44.01 18.33 -14.24
C GLN A 15 -43.03 18.26 -13.06
N ARG A 16 -41.73 18.03 -13.30
CA ARG A 16 -40.71 18.04 -12.23
C ARG A 16 -40.67 19.35 -11.46
N VAL A 17 -40.76 20.48 -12.17
CA VAL A 17 -40.80 21.80 -11.54
C VAL A 17 -42.09 21.96 -10.73
N SER A 18 -43.23 21.52 -11.27
CA SER A 18 -44.51 21.56 -10.57
C SER A 18 -44.52 20.71 -9.29
N GLU A 19 -43.84 19.57 -9.27
CA GLU A 19 -43.76 18.70 -8.08
C GLU A 19 -42.78 19.26 -7.04
N LYS A 20 -41.62 19.78 -7.47
CA LYS A 20 -40.60 20.33 -6.55
C LYS A 20 -40.93 21.71 -5.98
N VAL A 21 -41.59 22.58 -6.76
CA VAL A 21 -41.80 23.99 -6.42
C VAL A 21 -43.28 24.32 -6.23
N GLY A 22 -44.16 23.58 -6.91
CA GLY A 22 -45.60 23.84 -6.94
C GLY A 22 -46.44 22.96 -6.00
N GLY A 23 -45.82 22.11 -5.18
CA GLY A 23 -46.51 21.27 -4.20
C GLY A 23 -47.43 20.19 -4.79
N ALA A 24 -47.29 19.90 -6.08
CA ALA A 24 -48.16 18.93 -6.74
C ALA A 24 -47.69 17.50 -6.45
N GLU A 25 -48.58 16.62 -5.98
CA GLU A 25 -48.22 15.22 -5.75
C GLU A 25 -48.09 14.47 -7.08
N GLY A 26 -47.05 13.63 -7.17
CA GLY A 26 -46.85 12.68 -8.25
C GLY A 26 -47.57 11.36 -7.98
N THR A 27 -47.70 10.52 -9.01
CA THR A 27 -48.15 9.13 -8.82
C THR A 27 -47.18 8.41 -7.86
N LYS A 28 -47.68 7.96 -6.70
CA LYS A 28 -46.87 7.26 -5.70
C LYS A 28 -46.69 5.81 -6.11
N HIS A 29 -45.48 5.29 -5.89
CA HIS A 29 -45.22 3.86 -5.94
C HIS A 29 -45.74 3.20 -4.65
N ASP A 30 -46.00 1.90 -4.71
CA ASP A 30 -46.29 1.12 -3.51
C ASP A 30 -45.04 0.97 -2.62
N GLU A 31 -45.26 0.52 -1.39
CA GLU A 31 -44.20 0.39 -0.38
C GLU A 31 -43.15 -0.66 -0.80
N ASP A 32 -43.60 -1.78 -1.37
CA ASP A 32 -42.74 -2.87 -1.83
C ASP A 32 -41.78 -2.42 -2.93
N PHE A 33 -42.28 -1.68 -3.93
CA PHE A 33 -41.46 -1.08 -4.99
C PHE A 33 -40.40 -0.15 -4.41
N THR A 34 -40.82 0.72 -3.49
CA THR A 34 -39.92 1.71 -2.87
C THR A 34 -38.84 1.03 -2.03
N GLU A 35 -39.18 -0.06 -1.35
CA GLU A 35 -38.20 -0.87 -0.62
C GLU A 35 -37.21 -1.56 -1.56
N MET A 36 -37.68 -2.15 -2.67
CA MET A 36 -36.82 -2.77 -3.68
C MET A 36 -35.86 -1.75 -4.30
N GLU A 37 -36.35 -0.57 -4.69
CA GLU A 37 -35.53 0.52 -5.25
C GLU A 37 -34.42 0.92 -4.27
N LYS A 38 -34.77 1.08 -2.98
CA LYS A 38 -33.80 1.40 -1.92
C LYS A 38 -32.75 0.30 -1.74
N LYS A 39 -33.16 -0.97 -1.77
CA LYS A 39 -32.23 -2.11 -1.65
C LYS A 39 -31.28 -2.16 -2.84
N VAL A 40 -31.78 -1.99 -4.08
CA VAL A 40 -30.93 -1.97 -5.28
C VAL A 40 -29.93 -0.81 -5.28
N ASP A 41 -30.35 0.40 -4.88
CA ASP A 41 -29.42 1.54 -4.73
C ASP A 41 -28.31 1.23 -3.71
N THR A 42 -28.69 0.64 -2.58
CA THR A 42 -27.73 0.26 -1.53
C THR A 42 -26.77 -0.80 -2.04
N THR A 43 -27.26 -1.83 -2.74
CA THR A 43 -26.44 -2.86 -3.37
C THR A 43 -25.48 -2.25 -4.39
N SER A 44 -25.93 -1.33 -5.24
CA SER A 44 -25.08 -0.66 -6.22
C SER A 44 -23.91 0.09 -5.58
N ARG A 45 -24.20 0.87 -4.54
CA ARG A 45 -23.16 1.60 -3.79
C ARG A 45 -22.20 0.66 -3.06
N ALA A 46 -22.73 -0.40 -2.45
CA ALA A 46 -21.94 -1.39 -1.74
C ALA A 46 -20.96 -2.12 -2.69
N VAL A 47 -21.44 -2.58 -3.85
CA VAL A 47 -20.61 -3.26 -4.86
C VAL A 47 -19.44 -2.38 -5.29
N LEU A 48 -19.72 -1.12 -5.66
CA LEU A 48 -18.68 -0.20 -6.12
C LEU A 48 -17.64 0.10 -5.04
N ASP A 49 -18.08 0.34 -3.81
CA ASP A 49 -17.19 0.64 -2.68
C ASP A 49 -16.34 -0.59 -2.31
N ILE A 50 -16.96 -1.77 -2.17
CA ILE A 50 -16.25 -3.02 -1.83
C ILE A 50 -15.22 -3.38 -2.90
N MET A 51 -15.56 -3.28 -4.19
CA MET A 51 -14.60 -3.51 -5.28
C MET A 51 -13.42 -2.57 -5.20
N THR A 52 -13.69 -1.28 -4.96
CA THR A 52 -12.66 -0.26 -4.81
C THR A 52 -11.74 -0.62 -3.64
N LYS A 53 -12.31 -0.83 -2.45
CA LYS A 53 -11.56 -1.14 -1.23
C LYS A 53 -10.77 -2.44 -1.30
N THR A 54 -11.31 -3.46 -1.96
CA THR A 54 -10.59 -4.72 -2.19
C THR A 54 -9.40 -4.50 -3.12
N THR A 55 -9.55 -3.66 -4.15
CA THR A 55 -8.45 -3.30 -5.05
C THR A 55 -7.37 -2.48 -4.32
N GLU A 56 -7.74 -1.59 -3.39
CA GLU A 56 -6.77 -0.85 -2.55
C GLU A 56 -6.07 -1.77 -1.55
N TYR A 57 -6.79 -2.76 -1.01
CA TYR A 57 -6.27 -3.76 -0.08
C TYR A 57 -5.21 -4.65 -0.74
N LEU A 58 -5.51 -5.19 -1.92
CA LEU A 58 -4.58 -6.04 -2.67
C LEU A 58 -3.35 -5.26 -3.13
N GLN A 59 -3.56 -4.02 -3.62
CA GLN A 59 -2.50 -3.15 -4.13
C GLN A 59 -2.59 -1.75 -3.53
N PRO A 60 -1.98 -1.54 -2.34
CA PRO A 60 -1.91 -0.22 -1.71
C PRO A 60 -1.18 0.81 -2.57
N ASN A 61 -0.15 0.38 -3.30
CA ASN A 61 0.61 1.22 -4.23
C ASN A 61 -0.26 1.60 -5.45
N PRO A 62 -0.50 2.91 -5.69
CA PRO A 62 -1.33 3.38 -6.81
C PRO A 62 -0.84 2.93 -8.20
N ALA A 63 0.49 2.82 -8.40
CA ALA A 63 1.05 2.45 -9.70
C ALA A 63 0.79 0.97 -10.02
N SER A 64 0.98 0.07 -9.04
CA SER A 64 0.65 -1.35 -9.18
C SER A 64 -0.85 -1.56 -9.29
N ARG A 65 -1.64 -0.80 -8.54
CA ARG A 65 -3.12 -0.82 -8.59
C ARG A 65 -3.65 -0.52 -9.99
N ALA A 66 -3.14 0.54 -10.63
CA ALA A 66 -3.53 0.92 -11.98
C ALA A 66 -3.25 -0.20 -13.00
N LYS A 67 -2.12 -0.89 -12.86
CA LYS A 67 -1.78 -2.05 -13.70
C LYS A 67 -2.70 -3.24 -13.44
N MET A 68 -3.06 -3.50 -12.18
CA MET A 68 -3.97 -4.59 -11.81
C MET A 68 -5.35 -4.45 -12.45
N THR A 69 -5.91 -3.23 -12.49
CA THR A 69 -7.18 -2.97 -13.17
C THR A 69 -7.11 -3.21 -14.69
N MET A 70 -5.93 -3.07 -15.31
CA MET A 70 -5.73 -3.24 -16.75
C MET A 70 -5.53 -4.70 -17.22
N ILE A 71 -5.44 -5.66 -16.30
CA ILE A 71 -5.15 -7.07 -16.62
C ILE A 71 -6.17 -7.68 -17.60
N ASN A 72 -7.45 -7.28 -17.51
CA ASN A 72 -8.50 -7.78 -18.41
C ASN A 72 -8.36 -7.33 -19.87
N SER A 73 -7.67 -6.21 -20.12
CA SER A 73 -7.49 -5.67 -21.47
C SER A 73 -6.34 -6.33 -22.24
N MET A 74 -5.36 -6.94 -21.55
CA MET A 74 -4.19 -7.54 -22.20
C MET A 74 -4.29 -9.06 -22.36
N SER A 75 -4.98 -9.79 -21.47
CA SER A 75 -5.07 -11.25 -21.54
C SER A 75 -5.90 -11.79 -22.71
N LYS A 76 -6.73 -10.97 -23.36
CA LYS A 76 -7.48 -11.37 -24.58
C LYS A 76 -6.73 -11.16 -25.89
N MET A 77 -5.62 -10.42 -25.92
CA MET A 77 -4.94 -10.03 -27.17
C MET A 77 -3.62 -10.76 -27.45
N ARG A 78 -3.01 -11.42 -26.47
CA ARG A 78 -1.76 -12.17 -26.67
C ARG A 78 -1.77 -13.38 -25.74
N GLY A 79 -1.88 -14.58 -26.30
CA GLY A 79 -1.79 -15.85 -25.57
C GLY A 79 -0.40 -16.14 -24.99
N GLN A 80 0.16 -15.22 -24.22
CA GLN A 80 1.35 -15.42 -23.39
C GLN A 80 1.03 -14.92 -21.99
N GLU A 81 1.11 -15.82 -21.02
CA GLU A 81 1.18 -15.52 -19.59
C GLU A 81 2.38 -14.60 -19.34
N LYS A 82 2.15 -13.30 -19.47
CA LYS A 82 2.96 -12.34 -18.72
C LYS A 82 2.21 -12.16 -17.42
N GLY A 83 2.90 -12.37 -16.30
CA GLY A 83 2.37 -12.12 -14.96
C GLY A 83 1.79 -10.71 -14.81
N LEU A 84 1.36 -10.35 -13.61
CA LEU A 84 0.55 -9.16 -13.30
C LEU A 84 1.09 -7.81 -13.81
N GLY A 85 2.34 -7.76 -14.31
CA GLY A 85 2.94 -6.59 -14.97
C GLY A 85 3.53 -5.59 -13.98
N TYR A 86 3.52 -5.95 -12.69
CA TYR A 86 4.17 -5.28 -11.58
C TYR A 86 4.83 -6.33 -10.68
N THR A 87 5.79 -5.88 -9.87
CA THR A 87 6.56 -6.74 -8.96
C THR A 87 6.07 -6.54 -7.54
N GLN A 88 5.89 -7.62 -6.80
CA GLN A 88 5.48 -7.54 -5.39
C GLN A 88 6.64 -7.06 -4.52
N PRO A 89 6.36 -6.30 -3.44
CA PRO A 89 7.38 -5.87 -2.49
C PRO A 89 8.21 -7.02 -1.90
N GLU A 90 7.57 -8.16 -1.64
CA GLU A 90 8.20 -9.37 -1.13
C GLU A 90 9.29 -9.88 -2.07
N THR A 91 9.01 -9.91 -3.38
CA THR A 91 9.98 -10.26 -4.42
C THR A 91 11.16 -9.28 -4.44
N ILE A 92 10.90 -7.97 -4.36
CA ILE A 92 11.95 -6.94 -4.35
C ILE A 92 12.87 -7.10 -3.13
N LEU A 93 12.29 -7.37 -1.95
CA LEU A 93 13.05 -7.64 -0.75
C LEU A 93 13.90 -8.91 -0.91
N GLY A 94 13.31 -9.97 -1.47
CA GLY A 94 14.01 -11.23 -1.73
C GLY A 94 15.20 -11.06 -2.67
N GLU A 95 15.05 -10.31 -3.77
CA GLU A 95 16.13 -10.00 -4.71
C GLU A 95 17.30 -9.27 -4.02
N SER A 96 17.01 -8.30 -3.15
CA SER A 96 18.03 -7.57 -2.39
C SER A 96 18.80 -8.49 -1.45
N MET A 97 18.08 -9.33 -0.68
CA MET A 97 18.69 -10.30 0.24
C MET A 97 19.59 -11.28 -0.51
N GLN A 98 19.13 -11.84 -1.63
CA GLN A 98 19.93 -12.77 -2.44
C GLN A 98 21.18 -12.10 -3.04
N LYS A 99 21.04 -10.86 -3.52
CA LYS A 99 22.17 -10.11 -4.08
C LYS A 99 23.28 -9.95 -3.04
N PHE A 100 22.97 -9.37 -1.88
CA PHE A 100 23.98 -9.13 -0.85
C PHE A 100 24.44 -10.42 -0.17
N GLY A 101 23.58 -11.43 -0.08
CA GLY A 101 23.95 -12.76 0.40
C GLY A 101 25.05 -13.41 -0.45
N ARG A 102 24.98 -13.25 -1.78
CA ARG A 102 26.04 -13.71 -2.70
C ARG A 102 27.31 -12.88 -2.58
N GLU A 103 27.20 -11.56 -2.43
CA GLU A 103 28.36 -10.66 -2.27
C GLU A 103 29.16 -10.94 -0.98
N LEU A 104 28.50 -11.36 0.09
CA LEU A 104 29.14 -11.77 1.34
C LEU A 104 29.95 -13.08 1.22
N GLY A 105 29.71 -13.86 0.17
CA GLY A 105 30.40 -15.11 -0.11
C GLY A 105 29.90 -16.30 0.68
N GLU A 106 30.20 -17.50 0.16
CA GLU A 106 29.71 -18.79 0.66
C GLU A 106 30.24 -19.16 2.06
N GLU A 107 31.31 -18.51 2.51
CA GLU A 107 31.91 -18.70 3.84
C GLU A 107 31.14 -17.95 4.94
N SER A 108 30.29 -16.99 4.58
CA SER A 108 29.52 -16.19 5.52
C SER A 108 28.23 -16.91 5.89
N ASN A 109 28.07 -17.33 7.15
CA ASN A 109 26.78 -17.86 7.63
C ASN A 109 25.64 -16.86 7.44
N PHE A 110 25.93 -15.56 7.58
CA PHE A 110 24.94 -14.51 7.33
C PHE A 110 24.62 -14.39 5.83
N GLY A 111 25.62 -14.51 4.95
CA GLY A 111 25.41 -14.52 3.51
C GLY A 111 24.51 -15.67 3.05
N LEU A 112 24.78 -16.89 3.54
CA LEU A 112 23.93 -18.05 3.27
C LEU A 112 22.52 -17.89 3.87
N ALA A 113 22.39 -17.32 5.07
CA ALA A 113 21.09 -17.05 5.68
C ALA A 113 20.27 -16.03 4.85
N LEU A 114 20.91 -14.99 4.33
CA LEU A 114 20.28 -14.02 3.44
C LEU A 114 19.82 -14.66 2.13
N ILE A 115 20.58 -15.60 1.57
CA ILE A 115 20.16 -16.33 0.36
C ILE A 115 18.89 -17.14 0.64
N ASP A 116 18.86 -17.92 1.72
CA ASP A 116 17.69 -18.73 2.10
C ASP A 116 16.46 -17.83 2.38
N ALA A 117 16.64 -16.76 3.15
CA ALA A 117 15.58 -15.80 3.44
C ALA A 117 15.08 -15.13 2.17
N GLY A 118 15.98 -14.75 1.27
CA GLY A 118 15.63 -14.12 0.01
C GLY A 118 14.86 -15.05 -0.94
N GLU A 119 15.18 -16.35 -0.95
CA GLU A 119 14.38 -17.36 -1.67
C GLU A 119 12.95 -17.46 -1.11
N SER A 120 12.79 -17.61 0.20
CA SER A 120 11.48 -17.64 0.84
C SER A 120 10.68 -16.34 0.63
N MET A 121 11.34 -15.17 0.64
CA MET A 121 10.68 -13.90 0.32
C MET A 121 10.18 -13.84 -1.12
N ARG A 122 10.92 -14.43 -2.08
CA ARG A 122 10.46 -14.53 -3.47
C ARG A 122 9.24 -15.45 -3.60
N GLU A 123 9.26 -16.60 -2.92
CA GLU A 123 8.11 -17.51 -2.87
C GLU A 123 6.87 -16.81 -2.27
N LEU A 124 7.03 -16.01 -1.22
CA LEU A 124 5.93 -15.19 -0.68
C LEU A 124 5.37 -14.20 -1.72
N GLY A 125 6.23 -13.63 -2.56
CA GLY A 125 5.83 -12.79 -3.69
C GLY A 125 4.99 -13.55 -4.73
N GLU A 126 5.36 -14.79 -5.05
CA GLU A 126 4.59 -15.64 -5.98
C GLU A 126 3.21 -15.99 -5.40
N VAL A 127 3.14 -16.30 -4.09
CA VAL A 127 1.88 -16.53 -3.37
C VAL A 127 1.01 -15.27 -3.33
N LYS A 128 1.62 -14.09 -3.21
CA LYS A 128 0.93 -12.79 -3.28
C LYS A 128 0.40 -12.49 -4.69
N ASP A 129 1.16 -12.83 -5.74
CA ASP A 129 0.68 -12.74 -7.12
C ASP A 129 -0.54 -13.65 -7.34
N ALA A 130 -0.50 -14.88 -6.82
CA ALA A 130 -1.61 -15.82 -6.90
C ALA A 130 -2.88 -15.28 -6.21
N LEU A 131 -2.74 -14.68 -5.02
CA LEU A 131 -3.86 -14.01 -4.33
C LEU A 131 -4.49 -12.92 -5.20
N ASP A 132 -3.66 -12.05 -5.78
CA ASP A 132 -4.13 -10.93 -6.59
C ASP A 132 -4.89 -11.45 -7.83
N MET A 133 -4.39 -12.49 -8.49
CA MET A 133 -5.07 -13.12 -9.63
C MET A 133 -6.40 -13.77 -9.23
N GLU A 134 -6.41 -14.53 -8.13
CA GLU A 134 -7.57 -15.29 -7.67
C GLU A 134 -8.71 -14.35 -7.26
N VAL A 135 -8.42 -13.33 -6.43
CA VAL A 135 -9.42 -12.33 -6.04
C VAL A 135 -9.88 -11.52 -7.24
N LYS A 136 -8.98 -11.21 -8.18
CA LYS A 136 -9.35 -10.49 -9.39
C LYS A 136 -10.36 -11.27 -10.25
N GLN A 137 -10.10 -12.56 -10.48
CA GLN A 137 -10.92 -13.40 -11.37
C GLN A 137 -12.23 -13.84 -10.72
N ASN A 138 -12.20 -14.22 -9.44
CA ASN A 138 -13.33 -14.88 -8.78
C ASN A 138 -14.16 -13.95 -7.88
N PHE A 139 -13.69 -12.72 -7.64
CA PHE A 139 -14.42 -11.74 -6.85
C PHE A 139 -14.62 -10.41 -7.61
N LEU A 140 -13.55 -9.75 -8.05
CA LEU A 140 -13.65 -8.42 -8.66
C LEU A 140 -14.34 -8.44 -10.03
N ASP A 141 -14.05 -9.41 -10.90
CA ASP A 141 -14.65 -9.50 -12.24
C ASP A 141 -16.15 -9.83 -12.25
N PRO A 142 -16.64 -10.78 -11.42
CA PRO A 142 -18.06 -10.97 -11.22
C PRO A 142 -18.78 -9.71 -10.73
N LEU A 143 -18.22 -9.03 -9.72
CA LEU A 143 -18.79 -7.78 -9.20
C LEU A 143 -18.78 -6.64 -10.22
N GLN A 144 -17.74 -6.54 -11.05
CA GLN A 144 -17.70 -5.58 -12.16
C GLN A 144 -18.79 -5.88 -13.19
N THR A 145 -19.05 -7.16 -13.47
CA THR A 145 -20.12 -7.57 -14.38
C THR A 145 -21.50 -7.20 -13.83
N LEU A 146 -21.74 -7.50 -12.55
CA LEU A 146 -22.95 -7.13 -11.82
C LEU A 146 -23.20 -5.61 -11.87
N HIS A 147 -22.15 -4.82 -11.66
CA HIS A 147 -22.22 -3.36 -11.71
C HIS A 147 -22.48 -2.82 -13.13
N ASP A 148 -21.72 -3.28 -14.13
CA ASP A 148 -21.74 -2.67 -15.47
C ASP A 148 -22.87 -3.16 -16.36
N LYS A 149 -23.47 -4.30 -16.03
CA LYS A 149 -24.61 -4.87 -16.75
C LYS A 149 -25.90 -4.76 -15.94
N ASP A 150 -26.06 -5.58 -14.92
CA ASP A 150 -27.35 -5.81 -14.28
C ASP A 150 -27.84 -4.56 -13.53
N LEU A 151 -26.98 -3.99 -12.67
CA LEU A 151 -27.29 -2.76 -11.95
C LEU A 151 -27.49 -1.55 -12.90
N LYS A 152 -26.73 -1.51 -13.99
CA LYS A 152 -26.85 -0.45 -15.00
C LYS A 152 -28.13 -0.56 -15.82
N GLU A 153 -28.58 -1.77 -16.11
CA GLU A 153 -29.86 -2.05 -16.77
C GLU A 153 -31.04 -1.67 -15.85
N ILE A 154 -30.99 -2.06 -14.58
CA ILE A 154 -32.02 -1.65 -13.61
C ILE A 154 -32.06 -0.12 -13.46
N ALA A 155 -30.90 0.53 -13.35
CA ALA A 155 -30.83 1.99 -13.31
C ALA A 155 -31.42 2.63 -14.58
N HIS A 156 -31.27 1.99 -15.75
CA HIS A 156 -31.91 2.43 -16.98
C HIS A 156 -33.44 2.29 -16.91
N HIS A 157 -33.96 1.16 -16.42
CA HIS A 157 -35.39 0.93 -16.23
C HIS A 157 -36.02 1.94 -15.27
N LEU A 158 -35.41 2.16 -14.09
CA LEU A 158 -35.87 3.15 -13.11
C LEU A 158 -35.88 4.58 -13.68
N LYS A 159 -34.80 4.98 -14.37
CA LYS A 159 -34.74 6.30 -15.02
C LYS A 159 -35.81 6.47 -16.11
N LYS A 160 -36.10 5.39 -16.85
CA LYS A 160 -37.14 5.37 -17.88
C LYS A 160 -38.53 5.45 -17.23
N LEU A 161 -38.76 4.70 -16.15
CA LEU A 161 -40.00 4.69 -15.37
C LEU A 161 -40.32 6.08 -14.82
N GLU A 162 -39.38 6.74 -14.15
CA GLU A 162 -39.57 8.10 -13.65
C GLU A 162 -39.90 9.07 -14.79
N GLY A 163 -39.27 8.88 -15.95
CA GLY A 163 -39.62 9.64 -17.16
C GLY A 163 -41.03 9.36 -17.70
N ARG A 164 -41.59 8.17 -17.50
CA ARG A 164 -42.97 7.82 -17.88
C ARG A 164 -43.98 8.35 -16.87
N ARG A 165 -43.69 8.22 -15.58
CA ARG A 165 -44.49 8.76 -14.47
C ARG A 165 -44.76 10.25 -14.67
N LEU A 166 -43.70 11.03 -14.93
CA LEU A 166 -43.81 12.48 -15.15
C LEU A 166 -44.65 12.85 -16.39
N ASP A 167 -44.56 12.09 -17.47
CA ASP A 167 -45.35 12.32 -18.70
C ASP A 167 -46.82 11.96 -18.48
N PHE A 168 -47.09 10.87 -17.76
CA PHE A 168 -48.44 10.47 -17.35
C PHE A 168 -49.07 11.52 -16.43
N ASP A 169 -48.37 11.94 -15.36
CA ASP A 169 -48.89 12.91 -14.40
C ASP A 169 -49.17 14.28 -15.05
N TYR A 170 -48.30 14.71 -15.98
CA TYR A 170 -48.51 15.93 -16.76
C TYR A 170 -49.80 15.87 -17.60
N LYS A 171 -50.02 14.75 -18.31
CA LYS A 171 -51.20 14.56 -19.16
C LYS A 171 -52.48 14.41 -18.34
N LYS A 172 -52.41 13.67 -17.23
CA LYS A 172 -53.52 13.48 -16.28
C LYS A 172 -53.99 14.82 -15.69
N LYS A 173 -53.06 15.70 -15.29
CA LYS A 173 -53.40 17.05 -14.79
C LYS A 173 -54.03 17.97 -15.84
N ARG A 174 -53.93 17.63 -17.12
CA ARG A 174 -54.48 18.39 -18.25
C ARG A 174 -55.65 17.67 -18.92
N GLN A 175 -56.35 16.81 -18.17
CA GLN A 175 -57.59 16.20 -18.61
C GLN A 175 -58.57 17.31 -19.08
N GLY A 176 -59.11 17.15 -20.29
CA GLY A 176 -59.89 18.17 -21.01
C GLY A 176 -59.12 19.01 -22.04
N LYS A 177 -57.77 19.05 -21.97
CA LYS A 177 -56.90 19.60 -23.04
C LYS A 177 -56.10 18.53 -23.78
N VAL A 178 -55.97 17.35 -23.18
CA VAL A 178 -55.32 16.15 -23.73
C VAL A 178 -56.42 15.10 -23.92
N THR A 179 -56.36 14.32 -24.99
CA THR A 179 -57.39 13.30 -25.26
C THR A 179 -57.28 12.13 -24.28
N ASP A 180 -58.40 11.47 -24.00
CA ASP A 180 -58.41 10.30 -23.10
C ASP A 180 -57.52 9.16 -23.65
N ASP A 181 -57.46 8.98 -24.97
CA ASP A 181 -56.56 8.03 -25.62
C ASP A 181 -55.08 8.34 -25.35
N GLU A 182 -54.68 9.62 -25.36
CA GLU A 182 -53.31 10.03 -25.08
C GLU A 182 -52.92 9.84 -23.61
N ILE A 183 -53.88 9.95 -22.69
CA ILE A 183 -53.71 9.67 -21.26
C ILE A 183 -53.61 8.16 -21.04
N LYS A 184 -54.51 7.37 -21.65
CA LYS A 184 -54.53 5.90 -21.55
C LYS A 184 -53.23 5.29 -22.08
N GLN A 185 -52.74 5.76 -23.23
CA GLN A 185 -51.44 5.32 -23.76
C GLN A 185 -50.26 5.70 -22.86
N ALA A 186 -50.34 6.82 -22.13
CA ALA A 186 -49.28 7.23 -21.21
C ALA A 186 -49.26 6.37 -19.94
N LEU A 187 -50.45 5.98 -19.45
CA LEU A 187 -50.62 5.05 -18.35
C LEU A 187 -50.09 3.66 -18.70
N GLU A 188 -50.52 3.09 -19.83
CA GLU A 188 -50.04 1.78 -20.31
C GLU A 188 -48.51 1.75 -20.42
N LYS A 189 -47.90 2.79 -21.01
CA LYS A 189 -46.44 2.92 -21.10
C LYS A 189 -45.75 3.09 -19.74
N PHE A 190 -46.43 3.61 -18.73
CA PHE A 190 -45.93 3.72 -17.37
C PHE A 190 -45.98 2.36 -16.69
N ASP A 191 -47.13 1.69 -16.73
CA ASP A 191 -47.36 0.36 -16.15
C ASP A 191 -46.43 -0.69 -16.76
N ASP A 192 -46.31 -0.76 -18.09
CA ASP A 192 -45.37 -1.66 -18.78
C ASP A 192 -43.91 -1.45 -18.32
N THR A 193 -43.51 -0.20 -18.11
CA THR A 193 -42.15 0.11 -17.66
C THR A 193 -41.96 -0.21 -16.18
N LYS A 194 -43.04 -0.09 -15.38
CA LYS A 194 -43.04 -0.40 -13.96
C LYS A 194 -42.84 -1.90 -13.76
N GLU A 195 -43.62 -2.73 -14.46
CA GLU A 195 -43.52 -4.19 -14.39
C GLU A 195 -42.11 -4.68 -14.78
N ILE A 196 -41.52 -4.12 -15.84
CA ILE A 196 -40.14 -4.45 -16.23
C ILE A 196 -39.14 -4.07 -15.13
N ALA A 197 -39.27 -2.87 -14.54
CA ALA A 197 -38.37 -2.43 -13.48
C ALA A 197 -38.52 -3.30 -12.22
N GLU A 198 -39.76 -3.61 -11.82
CA GLU A 198 -40.07 -4.50 -10.69
C GLU A 198 -39.47 -5.87 -10.87
N LEU A 199 -39.70 -6.49 -12.03
CA LEU A 199 -39.17 -7.82 -12.31
C LEU A 199 -37.63 -7.83 -12.31
N SER A 200 -36.98 -6.82 -12.90
CA SER A 200 -35.52 -6.72 -12.86
C SER A 200 -34.98 -6.53 -11.44
N MET A 201 -35.61 -5.68 -10.61
CA MET A 201 -35.21 -5.50 -9.21
C MET A 201 -35.44 -6.77 -8.39
N PHE A 202 -36.58 -7.42 -8.58
CA PHE A 202 -36.91 -8.66 -7.88
C PHE A 202 -35.92 -9.77 -8.21
N ASN A 203 -35.58 -9.97 -9.49
CA ASN A 203 -34.61 -10.99 -9.88
C ASN A 203 -33.23 -10.74 -9.25
N LEU A 204 -32.74 -9.50 -9.29
CA LEU A 204 -31.47 -9.14 -8.65
C LEU A 204 -31.49 -9.38 -7.14
N LEU A 205 -32.60 -9.04 -6.48
CA LEU A 205 -32.68 -9.17 -5.03
C LEU A 205 -32.90 -10.63 -4.62
N GLU A 206 -33.78 -11.38 -5.27
CA GLU A 206 -34.18 -12.71 -4.82
C GLU A 206 -33.32 -13.84 -5.42
N SER A 207 -32.98 -13.74 -6.70
CA SER A 207 -32.24 -14.80 -7.41
C SER A 207 -30.74 -14.69 -7.17
N ASP A 208 -30.20 -13.47 -7.09
CA ASP A 208 -28.75 -13.27 -7.04
C ASP A 208 -28.19 -13.22 -5.60
N GLN A 209 -29.04 -13.22 -4.57
CA GLN A 209 -28.64 -13.23 -3.15
C GLN A 209 -27.63 -14.34 -2.83
N ILE A 210 -27.84 -15.54 -3.39
CA ILE A 210 -26.93 -16.68 -3.23
C ILE A 210 -25.61 -16.44 -3.97
N GLU A 211 -25.66 -15.83 -5.15
CA GLU A 211 -24.46 -15.55 -5.95
C GLU A 211 -23.55 -14.52 -5.27
N GLN A 212 -24.12 -13.47 -4.66
CA GLN A 212 -23.32 -12.46 -3.96
C GLN A 212 -22.66 -13.00 -2.69
N VAL A 213 -23.33 -13.89 -1.95
CA VAL A 213 -22.73 -14.60 -0.82
C VAL A 213 -21.62 -15.53 -1.29
N SER A 214 -21.81 -16.22 -2.42
CA SER A 214 -20.79 -17.07 -3.04
C SER A 214 -19.56 -16.26 -3.46
N GLN A 215 -19.74 -15.06 -4.02
CA GLN A 215 -18.63 -14.16 -4.37
C GLN A 215 -17.84 -13.75 -3.12
N LEU A 216 -18.49 -13.38 -2.02
CA LEU A 216 -17.81 -13.07 -0.76
C LEU A 216 -17.05 -14.30 -0.22
N ALA A 217 -17.62 -15.49 -0.33
CA ALA A 217 -16.94 -16.72 0.07
C ALA A 217 -15.66 -16.95 -0.77
N ALA A 218 -15.67 -16.62 -2.07
CA ALA A 218 -14.48 -16.72 -2.91
C ALA A 218 -13.35 -15.78 -2.45
N LEU A 219 -13.67 -14.54 -2.07
CA LEU A 219 -12.68 -13.61 -1.49
C LEU A 219 -12.05 -14.19 -0.22
N VAL A 220 -12.88 -14.67 0.70
CA VAL A 220 -12.41 -15.25 1.98
C VAL A 220 -11.55 -16.48 1.74
N GLN A 221 -11.98 -17.38 0.84
CA GLN A 221 -11.24 -18.59 0.51
C GLN A 221 -9.86 -18.27 -0.08
N ALA A 222 -9.77 -17.29 -0.97
CA ALA A 222 -8.51 -16.84 -1.54
C ALA A 222 -7.56 -16.29 -0.46
N GLN A 223 -8.08 -15.49 0.48
CA GLN A 223 -7.30 -14.94 1.60
C GLN A 223 -6.82 -16.03 2.57
N VAL A 224 -7.68 -17.00 2.90
CA VAL A 224 -7.32 -18.14 3.76
C VAL A 224 -6.18 -18.93 3.14
N GLU A 225 -6.29 -19.25 1.84
CA GLU A 225 -5.26 -20.03 1.15
C GLU A 225 -3.93 -19.27 1.04
N TYR A 226 -3.98 -17.97 0.73
CA TYR A 226 -2.81 -17.08 0.76
C TYR A 226 -2.09 -17.13 2.11
N HIS A 227 -2.81 -16.87 3.20
CA HIS A 227 -2.20 -16.83 4.53
C HIS A 227 -1.70 -18.21 4.98
N ARG A 228 -2.39 -19.30 4.60
CA ARG A 228 -1.96 -20.67 4.88
C ARG A 228 -0.61 -20.96 4.23
N GLN A 229 -0.46 -20.65 2.94
CA GLN A 229 0.79 -20.86 2.21
C GLN A 229 1.92 -19.97 2.74
N CYS A 230 1.64 -18.69 3.05
CA CYS A 230 2.63 -17.80 3.66
C CYS A 230 3.14 -18.35 5.00
N ALA A 231 2.23 -18.83 5.86
CA ALA A 231 2.61 -19.42 7.14
C ALA A 231 3.49 -20.67 6.96
N GLU A 232 3.18 -21.51 5.97
CA GLU A 232 3.98 -22.70 5.64
C GLU A 232 5.40 -22.33 5.22
N ILE A 233 5.56 -21.37 4.30
CA ILE A 233 6.88 -20.87 3.84
C ILE A 233 7.68 -20.29 5.01
N LEU A 234 7.06 -19.40 5.81
CA LEU A 234 7.72 -18.75 6.92
C LEU A 234 8.12 -19.73 8.03
N THR A 235 7.30 -20.76 8.29
CA THR A 235 7.62 -21.82 9.26
C THR A 235 8.83 -22.64 8.81
N GLN A 236 8.91 -22.97 7.52
CA GLN A 236 10.08 -23.67 6.96
C GLN A 236 11.34 -22.80 7.06
N LEU A 237 11.24 -21.52 6.73
CA LEU A 237 12.36 -20.58 6.86
C LEU A 237 12.81 -20.46 8.32
N GLN A 238 11.87 -20.34 9.26
CA GLN A 238 12.18 -20.28 10.69
C GLN A 238 12.98 -21.51 11.14
N SER A 239 12.54 -22.72 10.77
CA SER A 239 13.26 -23.95 11.08
C SER A 239 14.68 -23.95 10.51
N LYS A 240 14.86 -23.52 9.24
CA LYS A 240 16.19 -23.40 8.62
C LYS A 240 17.08 -22.41 9.39
N MET A 241 16.54 -21.30 9.86
CA MET A 241 17.29 -20.30 10.64
C MET A 241 17.69 -20.84 12.02
N GLU A 242 16.78 -21.53 12.71
CA GLU A 242 17.06 -22.14 14.01
C GLU A 242 18.16 -23.21 13.93
N ASP A 243 18.11 -24.07 12.90
CA ASP A 243 19.14 -25.07 12.65
C ASP A 243 20.49 -24.40 12.33
N ARG A 244 20.50 -23.34 11.50
CA ARG A 244 21.71 -22.58 11.18
C ARG A 244 22.33 -21.90 12.41
N ILE A 245 21.50 -21.34 13.29
CA ILE A 245 21.95 -20.73 14.56
C ILE A 245 22.57 -21.81 15.45
N ARG A 246 21.94 -22.98 15.55
CA ARG A 246 22.43 -24.12 16.34
C ARG A 246 23.78 -24.60 15.82
N ASP A 247 23.91 -24.82 14.51
CA ASP A 247 25.13 -25.29 13.87
C ASP A 247 26.28 -24.27 13.96
N SER A 248 25.96 -22.98 13.87
CA SER A 248 26.94 -21.90 14.02
C SER A 248 27.43 -21.76 15.46
N SER A 249 26.55 -21.97 16.44
CA SER A 249 26.88 -21.90 17.87
C SER A 249 27.79 -23.06 18.32
N ASN A 250 27.72 -24.20 17.63
CA ASN A 250 28.54 -25.37 17.89
C ASN A 250 29.94 -25.30 17.24
N LYS A 251 30.22 -24.30 16.41
CA LYS A 251 31.54 -24.13 15.77
C LYS A 251 32.51 -23.39 16.71
N PRO A 252 33.75 -23.86 16.89
CA PRO A 252 34.75 -23.14 17.67
C PRO A 252 35.05 -21.77 17.04
N LYS A 253 35.03 -20.71 17.88
CA LYS A 253 35.30 -19.34 17.43
C LYS A 253 36.72 -19.25 16.86
N LYS A 254 36.86 -18.77 15.62
CA LYS A 254 38.17 -18.44 15.06
C LYS A 254 38.76 -17.26 15.83
N GLU A 255 39.93 -17.48 16.41
CA GLU A 255 40.69 -16.41 17.06
C GLU A 255 41.29 -15.49 15.97
N PHE A 256 41.08 -14.18 16.12
CA PHE A 256 41.65 -13.21 15.19
C PHE A 256 43.15 -13.14 15.43
N VAL A 257 43.95 -13.63 14.48
CA VAL A 257 45.41 -13.47 14.48
C VAL A 257 45.74 -12.24 13.61
N PRO A 258 46.15 -11.10 14.19
CA PRO A 258 46.54 -9.93 13.43
C PRO A 258 47.74 -10.29 12.54
N LYS A 259 47.66 -9.93 11.26
CA LYS A 259 48.84 -10.08 10.38
C LYS A 259 49.98 -9.21 10.93
N PRO A 260 51.23 -9.72 10.95
CA PRO A 260 52.38 -8.92 11.34
C PRO A 260 52.44 -7.63 10.50
N ARG A 261 52.67 -6.49 11.16
CA ARG A 261 52.90 -5.21 10.47
C ARG A 261 54.09 -5.40 9.52
N GLN A 262 53.92 -5.07 8.24
CA GLN A 262 55.02 -5.04 7.29
C GLN A 262 56.07 -4.04 7.78
N SER A 263 57.22 -4.55 8.20
CA SER A 263 58.42 -3.74 8.45
C SER A 263 59.09 -3.45 7.10
N LEU A 264 59.18 -2.18 6.72
CA LEU A 264 60.03 -1.73 5.63
C LEU A 264 61.48 -1.83 6.08
N ASP A 265 62.17 -2.87 5.64
CA ASP A 265 63.60 -3.01 5.85
C ASP A 265 64.34 -2.19 4.79
N PHE A 266 64.77 -0.99 5.16
CA PHE A 266 65.68 -0.20 4.32
C PHE A 266 67.10 -0.74 4.51
N SER A 267 67.44 -1.82 3.81
CA SER A 267 68.84 -2.20 3.64
C SER A 267 69.51 -1.22 2.66
N SER A 268 69.93 -0.07 3.20
CA SER A 268 70.80 0.88 2.50
C SER A 268 72.16 0.23 2.30
N GLU A 269 72.60 0.16 1.05
CA GLU A 269 73.97 -0.19 0.69
C GLU A 269 74.96 0.71 1.44
N ASN A 270 75.93 0.05 2.06
CA ASN A 270 76.93 0.63 2.93
C ASN A 270 77.96 1.38 2.08
N HIS A 271 77.99 2.71 2.12
CA HIS A 271 79.14 3.52 1.73
C HIS A 271 79.60 4.39 2.90
N ASN A 272 80.92 4.43 3.01
CA ASN A 272 81.76 4.71 4.16
C ASN A 272 81.85 6.21 4.54
N GLY A 273 81.89 6.50 5.85
CA GLY A 273 82.61 7.67 6.39
C GLY A 273 81.89 8.47 7.49
N GLY A 274 82.56 8.66 8.64
CA GLY A 274 82.37 9.85 9.49
C GLY A 274 82.14 9.61 10.97
N ILE A 275 83.03 10.17 11.79
CA ILE A 275 83.22 9.98 13.24
C ILE A 275 82.38 10.97 14.07
N GLN A 276 82.19 10.64 15.36
CA GLN A 276 81.80 11.46 16.53
C GLN A 276 80.29 11.48 16.81
N GLY A 277 79.77 11.35 18.03
CA GLY A 277 80.33 11.31 19.37
C GLY A 277 79.14 11.29 20.35
N SER A 278 79.36 10.71 21.51
CA SER A 278 78.43 10.46 22.64
C SER A 278 77.33 11.50 22.90
N ARG A 279 76.12 11.03 23.25
CA ARG A 279 75.45 11.23 24.57
C ARG A 279 73.95 10.91 24.50
N SER A 280 73.49 9.99 25.34
CA SER A 280 72.08 9.86 25.74
C SER A 280 71.60 11.18 26.41
N PRO A 281 70.29 11.47 26.46
CA PRO A 281 69.49 10.86 27.52
C PRO A 281 68.04 10.52 27.15
N ALA A 282 67.48 9.62 27.96
CA ALA A 282 66.05 9.40 28.12
C ALA A 282 65.28 10.72 28.28
N ARG A 283 64.17 10.86 27.56
CA ARG A 283 63.10 11.80 27.89
C ARG A 283 61.78 11.29 27.36
N SER A 284 60.97 10.75 28.26
CA SER A 284 59.52 10.66 28.11
C SER A 284 58.94 12.06 27.88
N PRO A 285 57.94 12.24 27.00
CA PRO A 285 56.93 13.27 27.18
C PRO A 285 55.79 12.62 27.99
N ALA A 286 55.72 12.86 29.30
CA ALA A 286 55.09 14.04 29.89
C ALA A 286 53.62 14.17 29.48
N ARG A 287 52.79 13.68 30.40
CA ARG A 287 51.37 13.91 30.63
C ARG A 287 51.03 15.41 30.63
N SER A 288 49.76 15.70 30.30
CA SER A 288 48.93 16.92 30.56
C SER A 288 48.83 17.94 29.42
N PRO A 289 47.72 18.71 29.28
CA PRO A 289 46.61 18.92 30.23
C PRO A 289 45.23 18.53 29.67
N GLY A 290 44.26 18.03 30.45
CA GLY A 290 43.58 18.86 31.44
C GLY A 290 42.88 20.04 30.75
N ARG A 291 41.85 19.79 29.92
CA ARG A 291 40.98 20.85 29.43
C ARG A 291 39.78 20.94 30.38
N SER A 292 39.79 21.99 31.18
CA SER A 292 38.72 22.42 32.07
C SER A 292 37.37 22.47 31.32
N PRO A 293 36.23 22.20 31.99
CA PRO A 293 34.91 22.35 31.38
C PRO A 293 34.69 23.83 31.06
N ALA A 294 34.40 24.13 29.78
CA ALA A 294 33.86 25.43 29.40
C ALA A 294 32.42 25.56 29.96
N PRO A 295 31.90 26.78 30.18
CA PRO A 295 30.73 27.02 31.02
C PRO A 295 29.46 26.34 30.50
N LEU A 296 28.77 25.66 31.41
CA LEU A 296 27.53 24.89 31.25
C LEU A 296 26.29 25.77 31.06
N ASP A 297 26.22 26.54 29.97
CA ASP A 297 24.96 27.20 29.55
C ASP A 297 24.58 26.92 28.09
N GLN A 298 25.40 26.15 27.36
CA GLN A 298 25.08 25.75 25.99
C GLN A 298 24.41 24.37 25.98
N PRO A 299 23.28 24.20 25.27
CA PRO A 299 22.64 22.90 25.10
C PRO A 299 23.63 21.86 24.58
N CYS A 300 23.77 20.76 25.29
CA CYS A 300 24.71 19.69 24.94
C CYS A 300 24.27 18.34 25.49
N CYS A 301 24.77 17.28 24.84
CA CYS A 301 24.58 15.91 25.25
C CYS A 301 25.89 15.13 25.18
N ARG A 302 25.93 13.98 25.84
CA ARG A 302 27.05 13.04 25.83
C ARG A 302 26.66 11.77 25.09
N ALA A 303 27.49 11.30 24.17
CA ALA A 303 27.30 10.04 23.48
C ALA A 303 27.39 8.85 24.46
N LEU A 304 26.37 7.99 24.46
CA LEU A 304 26.32 6.75 25.23
C LEU A 304 26.89 5.56 24.45
N TYR A 305 26.90 5.64 23.13
CA TYR A 305 27.39 4.61 22.22
C TYR A 305 28.09 5.26 21.02
N ASP A 306 28.90 4.49 20.32
CA ASP A 306 29.40 4.85 19.00
C ASP A 306 28.23 4.96 18.01
N PHE A 307 28.27 5.98 17.14
CA PHE A 307 27.33 6.15 16.04
C PHE A 307 28.10 6.42 14.75
N ASP A 308 28.06 5.46 13.83
CA ASP A 308 28.67 5.56 12.51
C ASP A 308 27.55 5.94 11.51
N PRO A 309 27.67 7.08 10.79
CA PRO A 309 26.60 7.61 9.95
C PRO A 309 26.42 6.76 8.69
N GLU A 310 25.17 6.43 8.36
CA GLU A 310 24.80 5.64 7.18
C GLU A 310 24.21 6.49 6.05
N ASN A 311 23.64 7.66 6.40
CA ASN A 311 23.03 8.58 5.44
C ASN A 311 23.75 9.93 5.37
N GLU A 312 23.63 10.59 4.22
CA GLU A 312 24.18 11.94 4.01
C GLU A 312 23.45 12.95 4.92
N GLY A 313 24.18 13.62 5.80
CA GLY A 313 23.64 14.56 6.79
C GLY A 313 23.62 14.04 8.24
N GLU A 314 23.92 12.77 8.47
CA GLU A 314 24.07 12.20 9.82
C GLU A 314 25.43 12.56 10.45
N LEU A 315 25.43 12.78 11.77
CA LEU A 315 26.64 13.16 12.51
C LEU A 315 27.25 11.95 13.21
N GLY A 316 28.41 11.48 12.74
CA GLY A 316 29.17 10.41 13.41
C GLY A 316 29.91 10.87 14.66
N PHE A 317 29.91 10.03 15.71
CA PHE A 317 30.61 10.27 16.98
C PHE A 317 30.97 8.97 17.71
N LYS A 318 31.82 9.07 18.74
CA LYS A 318 32.25 7.94 19.58
C LYS A 318 31.69 8.04 21.00
N GLU A 319 31.53 6.89 21.66
CA GLU A 319 31.08 6.82 23.05
C GLU A 319 31.90 7.76 23.94
N GLY A 320 31.22 8.58 24.73
CA GLY A 320 31.82 9.57 25.63
C GLY A 320 32.05 10.95 25.03
N ASP A 321 31.85 11.12 23.71
CA ASP A 321 31.94 12.43 23.05
C ASP A 321 30.88 13.42 23.58
N ILE A 322 31.22 14.70 23.66
CA ILE A 322 30.31 15.78 24.03
C ILE A 322 29.88 16.52 22.76
N ILE A 323 28.60 16.44 22.45
CA ILE A 323 28.00 17.02 21.24
C ILE A 323 27.21 18.27 21.65
N THR A 324 27.43 19.36 20.93
CA THR A 324 26.65 20.59 21.12
C THR A 324 25.30 20.41 20.44
N LEU A 325 24.20 20.52 21.17
CA LEU A 325 22.85 20.42 20.62
C LEU A 325 22.48 21.75 19.95
N THR A 326 22.00 21.69 18.72
CA THR A 326 21.57 22.87 17.95
C THR A 326 20.06 22.89 17.74
N ASN A 327 19.42 21.73 17.56
CA ASN A 327 17.98 21.64 17.33
C ASN A 327 17.40 20.26 17.66
N LYS A 328 16.09 20.18 17.96
CA LYS A 328 15.33 18.92 18.03
C LYS A 328 14.50 18.81 16.76
N ILE A 329 14.75 17.78 15.94
CA ILE A 329 14.03 17.60 14.68
C ILE A 329 12.65 17.00 14.95
N ASP A 330 12.61 15.91 15.73
CA ASP A 330 11.41 15.22 16.18
C ASP A 330 11.71 14.42 17.46
N ASP A 331 10.79 13.56 17.90
CA ASP A 331 10.95 12.75 19.12
C ASP A 331 12.04 11.67 19.04
N ASN A 332 12.57 11.40 17.85
CA ASN A 332 13.57 10.37 17.60
C ASN A 332 14.94 10.94 17.20
N TRP A 333 15.02 12.19 16.75
CA TRP A 333 16.24 12.80 16.20
C TRP A 333 16.60 14.18 16.78
N TYR A 334 17.87 14.33 17.16
CA TYR A 334 18.51 15.61 17.45
C TYR A 334 19.44 16.03 16.30
N GLU A 335 19.64 17.34 16.18
CA GLU A 335 20.72 17.93 15.39
C GLU A 335 21.76 18.55 16.33
N GLY A 336 23.02 18.35 16.00
CA GLY A 336 24.11 18.93 16.79
C GLY A 336 25.40 19.06 16.01
N MET A 337 26.44 19.47 16.73
CA MET A 337 27.77 19.73 16.17
C MET A 337 28.87 19.19 17.07
N ILE A 338 29.83 18.50 16.47
CA ILE A 338 31.06 18.04 17.12
C ILE A 338 32.24 18.14 16.16
N HIS A 339 33.39 18.60 16.65
CA HIS A 339 34.61 18.79 15.86
C HIS A 339 34.44 19.66 14.59
N GLY A 340 33.44 20.55 14.57
CA GLY A 340 33.12 21.42 13.41
C GLY A 340 32.24 20.77 12.34
N ASN A 341 31.84 19.51 12.53
CA ASN A 341 30.87 18.82 11.68
C ASN A 341 29.48 18.89 12.33
N SER A 342 28.46 19.16 11.52
CA SER A 342 27.05 19.21 11.94
C SER A 342 26.23 18.13 11.24
N GLY A 343 25.25 17.60 11.94
CA GLY A 343 24.33 16.62 11.38
C GLY A 343 23.33 16.12 12.42
N PHE A 344 22.46 15.22 11.99
CA PHE A 344 21.43 14.63 12.84
C PHE A 344 21.85 13.27 13.40
N PHE A 345 21.34 12.93 14.58
CA PHE A 345 21.61 11.67 15.27
C PHE A 345 20.46 11.24 16.19
N PRO A 346 20.33 9.93 16.50
CA PRO A 346 19.21 9.41 17.28
C PRO A 346 19.27 9.84 18.76
N VAL A 347 18.12 10.19 19.32
CA VAL A 347 17.98 10.60 20.74
C VAL A 347 18.46 9.51 21.70
N ASN A 348 18.20 8.23 21.38
CA ASN A 348 18.53 7.09 22.26
C ASN A 348 20.03 6.77 22.36
N TYR A 349 20.86 7.45 21.57
CA TYR A 349 22.32 7.27 21.57
C TYR A 349 23.04 8.27 22.47
N VAL A 350 22.31 9.20 23.09
CA VAL A 350 22.89 10.31 23.86
C VAL A 350 22.19 10.53 25.20
N ASP A 351 22.94 11.06 26.16
CA ASP A 351 22.49 11.50 27.47
C ASP A 351 22.50 13.04 27.51
N ILE A 352 21.33 13.67 27.66
CA ILE A 352 21.20 15.13 27.60
C ILE A 352 21.76 15.73 28.89
N LEU A 353 22.81 16.55 28.76
CA LEU A 353 23.44 17.23 29.89
C LEU A 353 22.81 18.60 30.13
N VAL A 354 22.57 19.35 29.05
CA VAL A 354 21.88 20.64 29.05
C VAL A 354 20.86 20.62 27.92
N PRO A 355 19.54 20.71 28.19
CA PRO A 355 18.52 20.66 27.16
C PRO A 355 18.52 21.91 26.28
N LEU A 356 17.94 21.80 25.09
CA LEU A 356 17.61 22.96 24.26
C LEU A 356 16.55 23.83 24.97
N PRO A 357 16.63 25.17 24.87
CA PRO A 357 15.71 26.11 25.53
C PRO A 357 14.27 26.07 25.00
#